data_AF-A0A835USA8-F1
#
_entry.id   AF-A0A835USA8-F1
#
_cell.length_a   1.000
_cell.length_b   1.000
_cell.length_c   1.000
_cell.angle_alpha   90.00
_cell.angle_beta   90.00
_cell.angle_gamma   90.00
#
_symmetry.space_group_name_H-M   'P 1'
#
loop_
_entity.id
_entity.type
_entity.pdbx_description
1 polymer ?
#
loop_
_entity_poly.entity_id
_entity_poly.type
_entity_poly.pdbx_seq_one_letter_code
_entity_poly.pdbx_strand_id
1 'polypeptide(L)'
;MAGLSFEWRKRRSRKKEVVGRRRRSSGGNGREVRRKVSELRRLVPGGERLVAEKLFSTTASYILQLRMQVGLLRALYSRLHYLP
;
A
#
# COMPACT_ATOMS: atom_id res chain seq x y z
N MET A 1 24.26 15.83 -53.38
CA MET A 1 23.88 14.66 -52.55
C MET A 1 23.76 15.08 -51.09
N ALA A 2 22.59 15.56 -50.63
CA ALA A 2 22.38 16.04 -49.25
C ALA A 2 21.12 15.41 -48.60
N GLY A 3 20.81 14.15 -48.94
CA GLY A 3 19.58 13.47 -48.52
C GLY A 3 19.68 12.62 -47.24
N LEU A 4 20.89 12.28 -46.77
CA LEU A 4 21.05 11.19 -45.79
C LEU A 4 21.28 11.66 -44.34
N SER A 5 21.48 12.94 -44.07
CA SER A 5 21.84 13.43 -42.72
C SER A 5 20.63 13.75 -41.83
N PHE A 6 19.50 14.15 -42.44
CA PHE A 6 18.28 14.53 -41.69
C PHE A 6 17.46 13.34 -41.17
N GLU A 7 17.55 12.17 -41.81
CA GLU A 7 16.76 10.98 -41.45
C GLU A 7 17.23 10.27 -40.17
N TRP A 8 18.54 10.29 -39.89
CA TRP A 8 19.12 9.65 -38.70
C TRP A 8 18.73 10.37 -37.40
N ARG A 9 18.51 11.68 -37.46
CA ARG A 9 18.07 12.49 -36.31
C ARG A 9 16.60 12.20 -35.94
N LYS A 10 15.74 11.97 -36.95
CA LYS A 10 14.30 11.70 -36.74
C LYS A 10 14.02 10.30 -36.20
N ARG A 11 14.77 9.27 -36.64
CA ARG A 11 14.61 7.88 -36.17
C ARG A 11 15.04 7.67 -34.71
N ARG A 12 16.07 8.38 -34.24
CA ARG A 12 16.57 8.26 -32.86
C ARG A 12 15.63 8.92 -31.83
N SER A 13 14.87 9.91 -32.26
CA SER A 13 13.86 10.61 -31.44
C SER A 13 12.64 9.74 -31.16
N ARG A 14 12.06 9.07 -32.18
CA ARG A 14 10.92 8.15 -32.02
C ARG A 14 11.21 6.93 -31.13
N LYS A 15 12.43 6.38 -31.17
CA LYS A 15 12.79 5.18 -30.38
C LYS A 15 12.94 5.48 -28.88
N LYS A 16 13.23 6.74 -28.50
CA LYS A 16 13.34 7.16 -27.10
C LYS A 16 11.97 7.36 -26.43
N GLU A 17 10.95 7.78 -27.17
CA GLU A 17 9.60 7.99 -26.59
C GLU A 17 8.90 6.67 -26.19
N VAL A 18 9.09 5.60 -26.96
CA VAL A 18 8.45 4.30 -26.70
C VAL A 18 9.01 3.63 -25.43
N VAL A 19 10.31 3.78 -25.17
CA VAL A 19 10.97 3.25 -23.96
C VAL A 19 10.59 4.07 -22.72
N GLY A 20 10.40 5.39 -22.85
CA GLY A 20 9.96 6.25 -21.77
C GLY A 20 8.52 5.99 -21.29
N ARG A 21 7.63 5.58 -22.19
CA ARG A 21 6.21 5.30 -21.85
C ARG A 21 6.02 4.00 -21.07
N ARG A 22 6.78 2.93 -21.37
CA ARG A 22 6.64 1.62 -20.68
C ARG A 22 7.01 1.66 -19.20
N ARG A 23 7.89 2.56 -18.77
CA ARG A 23 8.31 2.67 -17.36
C ARG A 23 7.27 3.32 -16.44
N ARG A 24 6.28 4.04 -16.98
CA ARG A 24 5.30 4.79 -16.16
C ARG A 24 4.09 3.96 -15.74
N SER A 25 3.75 2.89 -16.47
CA SER A 25 2.53 2.09 -16.24
C SER A 25 2.64 1.10 -15.07
N SER A 26 3.84 0.60 -14.75
CA SER A 26 4.02 -0.40 -13.68
C SER A 26 4.27 0.20 -12.29
N GLY A 27 4.57 1.50 -12.20
CA GLY A 27 4.97 2.16 -10.95
C GLY A 27 3.81 2.64 -10.07
N GLY A 28 2.58 2.64 -10.57
CA GLY A 28 1.39 3.09 -9.82
C GLY A 28 1.03 2.15 -8.66
N ASN A 29 0.84 0.87 -8.96
CA ASN A 29 0.38 -0.12 -8.00
C ASN A 29 1.36 -0.32 -6.83
N GLY A 30 2.66 -0.41 -7.12
CA GLY A 30 3.68 -0.57 -6.09
C GLY A 30 3.80 0.62 -5.12
N ARG A 31 3.51 1.84 -5.58
CA ARG A 31 3.48 3.03 -4.71
C ARG A 31 2.28 3.03 -3.78
N GLU A 32 1.11 2.65 -4.28
CA GLU A 32 -0.11 2.58 -3.48
C GLU A 32 -0.01 1.50 -2.39
N VAL A 33 0.49 0.31 -2.75
CA VAL A 33 0.72 -0.76 -1.77
C VAL A 33 1.70 -0.32 -0.69
N ARG A 34 2.81 0.35 -1.05
CA ARG A 34 3.77 0.88 -0.06
C ARG A 34 3.13 1.91 0.88
N ARG A 35 2.25 2.78 0.36
CA ARG A 35 1.51 3.74 1.19
C ARG A 35 0.60 3.01 2.19
N LYS A 36 -0.19 2.05 1.74
CA LYS A 36 -1.09 1.25 2.59
C LYS A 36 -0.32 0.47 3.66
N VAL A 37 0.81 -0.14 3.30
CA VAL A 37 1.67 -0.84 4.27
C VAL A 37 2.28 0.15 5.27
N SER A 38 2.67 1.35 4.83
CA SER A 38 3.18 2.38 5.75
C SER A 38 2.13 2.88 6.73
N GLU A 39 0.88 2.97 6.30
CA GLU A 39 -0.23 3.35 7.15
C GLU A 39 -0.55 2.25 8.17
N LEU A 40 -0.58 0.99 7.72
CA LEU A 40 -0.78 -0.16 8.59
C LEU A 40 0.25 -0.25 9.72
N ARG A 41 1.52 0.08 9.44
CA ARG A 41 2.59 0.11 10.45
C ARG A 41 2.34 1.08 11.59
N ARG A 42 1.67 2.20 11.32
CA ARG A 42 1.34 3.22 12.33
C ARG A 42 0.15 2.82 13.20
N LEU A 43 -0.76 2.04 12.64
CA LEU A 43 -1.97 1.57 13.33
C LEU A 43 -1.70 0.36 14.24
N VAL A 44 -0.75 -0.49 13.85
CA VAL A 44 -0.45 -1.73 14.58
C VAL A 44 0.57 -1.44 15.68
N PRO A 45 0.30 -1.82 16.95
CA PRO A 45 1.25 -1.69 18.05
C PRO A 45 2.60 -2.36 17.72
N GLY A 46 3.69 -1.59 17.80
CA GLY A 46 5.04 -2.06 17.44
C GLY A 46 5.28 -2.25 15.94
N GLY A 47 4.32 -1.89 15.08
CA GLY A 47 4.34 -2.15 13.64
C GLY A 47 5.43 -1.43 12.85
N GLU A 48 5.91 -0.27 13.31
CA GLU A 48 6.92 0.54 12.63
C GLU A 48 8.21 -0.24 12.31
N ARG A 49 8.61 -1.17 13.20
CA ARG A 49 9.86 -1.93 13.11
C ARG A 49 9.72 -3.31 12.44
N LEU A 50 8.50 -3.74 12.11
CA LEU A 50 8.25 -5.11 11.65
C LEU A 50 8.54 -5.28 10.16
N VAL A 51 8.95 -6.46 9.68
CA VAL A 51 8.90 -6.76 8.23
C VAL A 51 7.46 -7.06 7.81
N ALA A 52 7.15 -7.03 6.51
CA ALA A 52 5.77 -7.12 6.01
C ALA A 52 5.03 -8.40 6.46
N GLU A 53 5.68 -9.55 6.42
CA GLU A 53 5.10 -10.82 6.87
C GLU A 53 4.70 -10.78 8.35
N LYS A 54 5.62 -10.35 9.21
CA LYS A 54 5.36 -10.21 10.65
C LYS A 54 4.31 -9.14 10.93
N LEU A 55 4.31 -8.04 10.18
CA LEU A 55 3.30 -6.98 10.29
C LEU A 55 1.90 -7.54 10.07
N PHE A 56 1.68 -8.35 9.04
CA PHE A 56 0.35 -8.93 8.77
C PHE A 56 -0.08 -9.94 9.82
N SER A 57 0.83 -10.78 10.31
CA SER A 57 0.54 -11.70 11.42
C SER A 57 0.14 -10.94 12.69
N THR A 58 0.94 -9.94 13.09
CA THR A 58 0.62 -9.08 14.25
C THR A 58 -0.69 -8.31 14.04
N THR A 59 -0.97 -7.86 12.82
CA THR A 59 -2.23 -7.19 12.47
C THR A 59 -3.43 -8.11 12.73
N ALA A 60 -3.36 -9.37 12.30
CA ALA A 60 -4.45 -10.32 12.52
C ALA A 60 -4.73 -10.54 14.01
N SER A 61 -3.67 -10.72 14.81
CA SER A 61 -3.78 -10.83 16.26
C SER A 61 -4.39 -9.57 16.89
N TYR A 62 -3.96 -8.39 16.44
CA TYR A 62 -4.44 -7.13 16.98
C TYR A 62 -5.93 -6.88 16.65
N ILE A 63 -6.37 -7.20 15.44
CA ILE A 63 -7.79 -7.14 15.07
C ILE A 63 -8.61 -8.06 15.97
N LEU A 64 -8.15 -9.29 16.23
CA LEU A 64 -8.84 -10.21 17.12
C LEU A 64 -8.96 -9.64 18.54
N GLN A 65 -7.88 -9.08 19.08
CA GLN A 65 -7.88 -8.44 20.39
C GLN A 65 -8.88 -7.27 20.48
N LEU A 66 -8.88 -6.38 19.50
CA LEU A 66 -9.83 -5.27 19.43
C LEU A 66 -11.27 -5.77 19.39
N ARG A 67 -11.55 -6.81 18.59
CA ARG A 67 -12.90 -7.40 18.52
C ARG A 67 -13.36 -7.96 19.87
N MET A 68 -12.47 -8.65 20.59
CA MET A 68 -12.77 -9.15 21.93
C MET A 68 -13.02 -8.01 22.93
N GLN A 69 -12.17 -6.97 22.92
CA GLN A 69 -12.34 -5.80 23.79
C GLN A 69 -13.67 -5.09 23.55
N VAL A 70 -14.02 -4.85 22.28
CA VAL A 70 -15.31 -4.25 21.91
C VAL A 70 -16.48 -5.16 22.32
N GLY A 71 -16.35 -6.48 22.13
CA GLY A 71 -17.37 -7.45 22.55
C GLY A 71 -17.61 -7.43 24.06
N LEU A 72 -16.54 -7.41 24.85
CA LEU A 72 -16.61 -7.29 26.31
C LEU A 72 -17.26 -5.97 26.74
N LEU A 73 -16.83 -4.85 26.18
CA LEU A 73 -17.41 -3.54 26.49
C LEU A 73 -18.91 -3.51 26.17
N ARG A 74 -19.34 -4.08 25.05
CA ARG A 74 -20.76 -4.19 24.69
C ARG A 74 -21.54 -5.05 25.68
N ALA A 75 -20.98 -6.18 26.12
CA ALA A 75 -21.62 -7.06 27.08
C ALA A 75 -21.73 -6.43 28.48
N LEU A 76 -20.71 -5.69 28.91
CA LEU A 76 -20.75 -4.93 30.15
C LEU A 76 -21.77 -3.80 30.06
N TYR A 77 -21.77 -3.05 28.96
CA TYR A 77 -22.72 -1.97 28.72
C TYR A 77 -24.15 -2.48 28.73
N SER A 78 -24.44 -3.58 28.02
CA SER A 78 -25.79 -4.17 28.04
C SER A 78 -26.17 -4.65 29.44
N ARG A 79 -25.24 -5.27 30.19
CA ARG A 79 -25.52 -5.69 31.56
C ARG A 79 -25.82 -4.52 32.49
N LEU A 80 -25.11 -3.39 32.35
CA LEU A 80 -25.27 -2.19 33.17
C LEU A 80 -26.51 -1.38 32.80
N HIS A 81 -26.89 -1.32 31.52
CA HIS A 81 -28.09 -0.60 31.06
C HIS A 81 -29.40 -1.37 31.16
N TYR A 82 -29.36 -2.70 31.37
CA TYR A 82 -30.54 -3.55 31.61
C TYR A 82 -30.63 -4.03 33.08
N LEU A 83 -30.03 -3.29 34.02
CA LEU A 83 -30.23 -3.51 35.45
C LEU A 83 -31.61 -2.93 35.86
N PRO A 84 -32.54 -3.71 36.44
CA PRO A 84 -33.76 -3.18 37.05
C PRO A 84 -33.48 -2.41 38.35
#